data_AF-A0A1G1E688-F1
#
_entry.id   AF-A0A1G1E688-F1
#
_cell.length_a   1.000
_cell.length_b   1.000
_cell.length_c   1.000
_cell.angle_alpha   90.00
_cell.angle_beta   90.00
_cell.angle_gamma   90.00
#
_symmetry.space_group_name_H-M   'P 1'
#
loop_
_entity.id
_entity.type
_entity.pdbx_description
1 polymer ?
#
loop_
_entity_poly.entity_id
_entity_poly.type
_entity_poly.pdbx_seq_one_letter_code
_entity_poly.pdbx_strand_id
1 'polypeptide(L)'
;MVYGLFRQPPRGVFSVKINYHPKLKELARKLRNKSTKSEIKLWQYLKSKKMMGYDFHRQKPIGNFILDFFCNKLKLAIELDGYTHTFEEIVKKDVLKQERLKELGITVLRFCDEDAMKNTDGVLQVIRCFIEDCEERKKHTP
;
A
#
# COMPACT_ATOMS: atom_id res chain seq x y z
N MET A 1 17.40 -0.41 -9.93
CA MET A 1 16.01 -0.05 -9.62
C MET A 1 15.09 -0.85 -10.54
N VAL A 2 14.43 -1.89 -10.05
CA VAL A 2 13.46 -2.65 -10.84
C VAL A 2 12.08 -2.26 -10.33
N TYR A 3 11.46 -1.28 -11.00
CA TYR A 3 10.05 -0.96 -10.78
C TYR A 3 9.24 -2.10 -11.38
N GLY A 4 8.79 -3.03 -10.54
CA GLY A 4 8.14 -4.28 -10.96
C GLY A 4 6.94 -4.03 -11.87
N LEU A 5 6.88 -4.76 -12.99
CA LEU A 5 5.80 -4.74 -13.97
C LEU A 5 4.43 -4.95 -13.30
N PHE A 6 3.54 -3.99 -13.49
CA PHE A 6 2.14 -4.07 -13.09
C PHE A 6 1.42 -5.22 -13.81
N ARG A 7 1.12 -6.31 -13.09
CA ARG A 7 0.22 -7.37 -13.57
C ARG A 7 -1.16 -7.23 -12.93
N GLN A 8 -2.19 -7.34 -13.77
CA GLN A 8 -3.60 -7.08 -13.47
C GLN A 8 -4.19 -8.02 -12.40
N PRO A 9 -5.15 -7.57 -11.57
CA PRO A 9 -6.06 -8.46 -10.88
C PRO A 9 -7.14 -8.98 -11.86
N PRO A 10 -7.54 -10.26 -11.78
CA PRO A 10 -8.61 -10.82 -12.62
C PRO A 10 -9.97 -10.16 -12.32
N ARG A 11 -10.77 -9.96 -13.37
CA ARG A 11 -12.14 -9.42 -13.29
C ARG A 11 -13.06 -10.45 -12.65
N GLY A 12 -13.83 -10.05 -11.64
CA GLY A 12 -14.89 -10.87 -11.03
C GLY A 12 -14.83 -11.06 -9.51
N VAL A 13 -14.06 -10.27 -8.76
CA VAL A 13 -14.09 -10.37 -7.29
C VAL A 13 -15.27 -9.57 -6.77
N PHE A 14 -16.29 -10.28 -6.28
CA PHE A 14 -17.38 -9.76 -5.45
C PHE A 14 -16.86 -8.65 -4.52
N SER A 15 -17.68 -7.66 -4.17
CA SER A 15 -17.32 -6.67 -3.13
C SER A 15 -17.09 -7.39 -1.78
N VAL A 16 -15.91 -7.98 -1.62
CA VAL A 16 -15.46 -8.59 -0.37
C VAL A 16 -15.36 -7.41 0.59
N LYS A 17 -16.28 -7.36 1.56
CA LYS A 17 -16.11 -6.48 2.72
C LYS A 17 -14.72 -6.77 3.26
N ILE A 18 -13.83 -5.79 3.15
CA ILE A 18 -12.48 -5.96 3.67
C ILE A 18 -12.58 -6.00 5.19
N ASN A 19 -12.55 -7.23 5.71
CA ASN A 19 -12.58 -7.48 7.13
C ASN A 19 -11.15 -7.47 7.68
N TYR A 20 -11.00 -7.29 8.98
CA TYR A 20 -9.70 -7.40 9.65
C TYR A 20 -9.86 -8.09 10.99
N HIS A 21 -8.82 -8.81 11.42
CA HIS A 21 -8.85 -9.46 12.71
C HIS A 21 -8.89 -8.40 13.84
N PRO A 22 -9.86 -8.41 14.78
CA PRO A 22 -10.03 -7.35 15.78
C PRO A 22 -8.78 -7.04 16.60
N LYS A 23 -7.96 -8.06 16.89
CA LYS A 23 -6.66 -7.94 17.58
C LYS A 23 -5.67 -6.99 16.87
N LEU A 24 -5.79 -6.79 15.56
CA LEU A 24 -4.96 -5.86 14.80
C LEU A 24 -5.33 -4.39 15.01
N LYS A 25 -6.52 -4.09 15.55
CA LYS A 25 -6.96 -2.70 15.79
C LYS A 25 -6.05 -2.00 16.78
N GLU A 26 -5.72 -2.67 17.88
CA GLU A 26 -4.83 -2.13 18.91
C GLU A 26 -3.40 -2.01 18.41
N LEU A 27 -2.91 -3.01 17.68
CA LEU A 27 -1.59 -2.98 17.07
C LEU A 27 -1.47 -1.83 16.07
N ALA A 28 -2.44 -1.66 15.18
CA ALA A 28 -2.47 -0.55 14.23
C ALA A 28 -2.51 0.82 14.93
N ARG A 29 -3.23 0.95 16.05
CA ARG A 29 -3.21 2.17 16.86
C ARG A 29 -1.81 2.44 17.43
N LYS A 30 -1.14 1.41 17.96
CA LYS A 30 0.24 1.53 18.46
C LYS A 30 1.20 1.94 17.33
N LEU A 31 1.09 1.33 16.15
CA LEU A 31 1.93 1.65 14.98
C LEU A 31 1.71 3.10 14.51
N ARG A 32 0.47 3.60 14.44
CA ARG A 32 0.21 5.03 14.11
C ARG A 32 0.91 6.01 15.04
N ASN A 33 1.06 5.65 16.31
CA ASN A 33 1.71 6.47 17.33
C ASN A 33 3.23 6.30 17.34
N LYS A 34 3.74 5.22 16.74
CA LYS A 34 5.16 4.88 16.66
C LYS A 34 5.68 4.84 15.21
N SER A 35 5.04 5.59 14.32
CA SER A 35 5.44 5.66 12.91
C SER A 35 6.89 6.12 12.77
N THR A 36 7.59 5.55 11.79
CA THR A 36 8.94 5.96 11.42
C THR A 36 8.96 7.39 10.85
N LYS A 37 10.15 7.99 10.74
CA LYS A 37 10.31 9.32 10.12
C LYS A 37 9.88 9.31 8.64
N SER A 38 10.20 8.25 7.91
CA SER A 38 9.81 8.04 6.52
C SER A 38 8.29 7.96 6.36
N GLU A 39 7.61 7.18 7.21
CA GLU A 39 6.15 7.10 7.24
C GLU A 39 5.52 8.47 7.55
N ILE A 40 6.01 9.17 8.58
CA ILE A 40 5.47 10.48 8.96
C ILE A 40 5.64 11.47 7.80
N LYS A 41 6.79 11.47 7.13
CA LYS A 41 7.08 12.33 5.99
C LYS A 41 6.12 12.05 4.83
N LEU A 42 6.04 10.80 4.37
CA LEU A 42 5.15 10.44 3.26
C LEU A 42 3.67 10.71 3.60
N TRP A 43 3.27 10.48 4.86
CA TRP A 43 1.91 10.74 5.32
C TRP A 43 1.48 12.20 5.14
N GLN A 44 2.38 13.18 5.23
CA GLN A 44 2.02 14.59 5.03
C GLN A 44 1.50 14.90 3.63
N TYR A 45 1.90 14.09 2.64
CA TYR A 45 1.50 14.20 1.24
C TYR A 45 0.26 13.36 0.90
N LEU A 46 0.01 12.28 1.66
CA LEU A 46 -1.11 11.37 1.40
C LEU A 46 -2.38 11.74 2.17
N LYS A 47 -2.26 12.32 3.37
CA LYS A 47 -3.39 12.61 4.27
C LYS A 47 -4.39 13.59 3.66
N SER A 48 -5.62 13.57 4.16
CA SER A 48 -6.65 14.56 3.83
C SER A 48 -6.91 14.70 2.33
N LYS A 49 -6.84 13.58 1.58
CA LYS A 49 -7.07 13.53 0.14
C LYS A 49 -6.11 14.39 -0.71
N LYS A 50 -4.96 14.77 -0.16
CA LYS A 50 -3.96 15.59 -0.87
C LYS A 50 -3.41 14.92 -2.12
N MET A 51 -3.32 13.59 -2.12
CA MET A 51 -2.87 12.83 -3.28
C MET A 51 -4.04 12.68 -4.27
N MET A 52 -4.15 13.65 -5.19
CA MET A 52 -5.10 13.63 -6.31
C MET A 52 -6.57 13.38 -5.89
N GLY A 53 -6.97 13.82 -4.69
CA GLY A 53 -8.33 13.62 -4.17
C GLY A 53 -8.61 12.23 -3.58
N TYR A 54 -7.64 11.32 -3.55
CA TYR A 54 -7.80 9.96 -3.04
C TYR A 54 -7.54 9.85 -1.54
N ASP A 55 -8.42 9.14 -0.84
CA ASP A 55 -8.35 8.99 0.61
C ASP A 55 -7.45 7.81 1.01
N PHE A 56 -6.29 8.14 1.56
CA PHE A 56 -5.33 7.17 2.09
C PHE A 56 -5.48 7.04 3.60
N HIS A 57 -5.39 5.81 4.09
CA HIS A 57 -5.44 5.47 5.51
C HIS A 57 -4.09 4.95 5.96
N ARG A 58 -3.55 5.51 7.04
CA ARG A 58 -2.27 5.08 7.62
C ARG A 58 -2.44 3.91 8.59
N GLN A 59 -1.55 2.92 8.50
CA GLN A 59 -1.49 1.70 9.30
C GLN A 59 -2.86 1.02 9.33
N LYS A 60 -3.34 0.60 8.16
CA LYS A 60 -4.69 0.06 7.95
C LYS A 60 -4.68 -1.48 8.08
N PRO A 61 -5.43 -2.06 9.03
CA PRO A 61 -5.66 -3.49 9.07
C PRO A 61 -6.47 -3.97 7.87
N ILE A 62 -6.00 -5.04 7.21
CA ILE A 62 -6.64 -5.72 6.07
C ILE A 62 -6.38 -7.22 6.24
N GLY A 63 -7.44 -8.01 6.45
CA GLY A 63 -7.32 -9.43 6.77
C GLY A 63 -6.47 -9.64 8.03
N ASN A 64 -5.35 -10.35 7.87
CA ASN A 64 -4.37 -10.62 8.93
C ASN A 64 -3.13 -9.71 8.85
N PHE A 65 -3.18 -8.66 8.03
CA PHE A 65 -2.06 -7.76 7.78
C PHE A 65 -2.38 -6.33 8.21
N ILE A 66 -1.35 -5.53 8.49
CA ILE A 66 -1.44 -4.08 8.62
C ILE A 66 -0.56 -3.50 7.51
N LEU A 67 -1.15 -2.62 6.69
CA LEU A 67 -0.47 -1.94 5.59
C LEU A 67 -0.14 -0.51 6.01
N ASP A 68 1.05 -0.02 5.71
CA ASP A 68 1.49 1.32 6.13
C ASP A 68 0.57 2.42 5.59
N PHE A 69 0.20 2.32 4.31
CA PHE A 69 -0.86 3.15 3.73
C PHE A 69 -1.78 2.34 2.82
N PHE A 70 -3.07 2.67 2.85
CA PHE A 70 -4.07 2.01 2.02
C PHE A 70 -5.13 2.97 1.46
N CYS A 71 -5.38 2.89 0.16
CA CYS A 71 -6.50 3.56 -0.50
C CYS A 71 -7.54 2.54 -1.00
N ASN A 72 -8.74 2.58 -0.41
CA ASN A 72 -9.80 1.62 -0.76
C ASN A 72 -10.33 1.79 -2.19
N LYS A 73 -10.44 3.03 -2.70
CA LYS A 73 -10.98 3.32 -4.04
C LYS A 73 -10.06 2.84 -5.17
N LEU A 74 -8.75 2.80 -4.90
CA LEU A 74 -7.73 2.34 -5.84
C LEU A 74 -7.35 0.88 -5.62
N LYS A 75 -7.78 0.27 -4.50
CA LYS A 75 -7.24 -0.99 -3.98
C LYS A 75 -5.70 -0.96 -3.97
N LEU A 76 -5.14 0.16 -3.51
CA LEU A 76 -3.69 0.39 -3.48
C LEU A 76 -3.18 0.34 -2.05
N ALA A 77 -2.17 -0.48 -1.83
CA ALA A 77 -1.33 -0.51 -0.65
C ALA A 77 0.03 0.13 -0.97
N ILE A 78 0.57 0.90 -0.03
CA ILE A 78 1.94 1.39 -0.08
C ILE A 78 2.63 0.92 1.21
N GLU A 79 3.77 0.25 1.07
CA GLU A 79 4.60 -0.20 2.20
C GLU A 79 5.97 0.46 2.12
N LEU A 80 6.47 0.92 3.26
CA LEU A 80 7.81 1.46 3.40
C LEU A 80 8.68 0.39 4.05
N ASP A 81 9.70 -0.03 3.32
CA ASP A 81 10.62 -1.08 3.75
C ASP A 81 11.93 -0.45 4.22
N GLY A 82 12.15 -0.46 5.53
CA GLY A 82 13.45 -0.18 6.12
C GLY A 82 14.25 -1.46 6.07
N TYR A 83 14.99 -1.72 4.99
CA TYR A 83 15.79 -2.94 4.81
C TYR A 83 16.36 -3.49 6.12
N THR A 84 15.79 -4.58 6.62
CA THR A 84 16.48 -5.54 7.48
C THR A 84 15.66 -6.82 7.54
N HIS A 85 16.10 -7.83 6.78
CA HIS A 85 16.48 -9.16 7.27
C HIS A 85 16.27 -10.24 6.19
N THR A 86 17.40 -10.72 5.69
CA THR A 86 17.57 -12.06 5.15
C THR A 86 17.13 -13.09 6.19
N PHE A 87 15.94 -13.65 6.02
CA PHE A 87 15.55 -14.92 6.62
C PHE A 87 14.52 -15.55 5.68
N GLU A 88 14.76 -16.77 5.21
CA GLU A 88 13.89 -17.47 4.23
C GLU A 88 12.43 -17.57 4.69
N GLU A 89 12.19 -17.58 6.01
CA GLU A 89 10.85 -17.54 6.60
C GLU A 89 10.14 -16.19 6.44
N ILE A 90 10.89 -15.08 6.45
CA ILE A 90 10.33 -13.74 6.20
C ILE A 90 9.96 -13.63 4.72
N VAL A 91 10.82 -14.12 3.82
CA VAL A 91 10.54 -14.16 2.37
C VAL A 91 9.29 -14.99 2.07
N LYS A 92 9.13 -16.17 2.66
CA LYS A 92 7.93 -17.01 2.48
C LYS A 92 6.67 -16.30 3.00
N LYS A 93 6.74 -15.65 4.17
CA LYS A 93 5.62 -14.87 4.71
C LYS A 93 5.26 -13.68 3.83
N ASP A 94 6.24 -13.02 3.22
CA ASP A 94 6.01 -11.91 2.31
C ASP A 94 5.41 -12.34 0.97
N VAL A 95 5.84 -13.48 0.42
CA VAL A 95 5.21 -14.06 -0.78
C VAL A 95 3.74 -14.36 -0.50
N LEU A 96 3.45 -15.08 0.59
CA LEU A 96 2.07 -15.38 0.98
C LEU A 96 1.25 -14.11 1.22
N LYS A 97 1.83 -13.07 1.84
CA LYS A 97 1.17 -11.78 2.02
C LYS A 97 0.82 -11.14 0.68
N GLN A 98 1.75 -11.11 -0.26
CA GLN A 98 1.53 -10.53 -1.59
C GLN A 98 0.45 -11.30 -2.36
N GLU A 99 0.47 -12.63 -2.33
CA GLU A 99 -0.55 -13.45 -2.98
C GLU A 99 -1.94 -13.20 -2.38
N ARG A 100 -2.06 -13.18 -1.04
CA ARG A 100 -3.34 -12.89 -0.37
C ARG A 100 -3.86 -11.49 -0.67
N LEU A 101 -3.00 -10.48 -0.70
CA LEU A 101 -3.41 -9.12 -1.06
C LEU A 101 -3.85 -9.05 -2.53
N LYS A 102 -3.15 -9.76 -3.42
CA LYS A 102 -3.52 -9.86 -4.83
C LYS A 102 -4.87 -10.54 -5.05
N GLU A 103 -5.18 -11.61 -4.31
CA GLU A 103 -6.50 -12.25 -4.30
C GLU A 103 -7.62 -11.28 -3.91
N LEU A 104 -7.33 -10.34 -3.01
CA LEU A 104 -8.24 -9.27 -2.60
C LEU A 104 -8.30 -8.10 -3.61
N GLY A 105 -7.63 -8.23 -4.75
CA GLY A 105 -7.51 -7.20 -5.78
C GLY A 105 -6.66 -6.01 -5.36
N ILE A 106 -5.81 -6.17 -4.34
CA ILE A 106 -4.96 -5.10 -3.80
C ILE A 106 -3.60 -5.13 -4.50
N THR A 107 -3.25 -4.00 -5.12
CA THR A 107 -1.90 -3.76 -5.66
C THR A 107 -1.02 -3.19 -4.55
N VAL A 108 0.24 -3.66 -4.44
CA VAL A 108 1.20 -3.20 -3.43
C VAL A 108 2.36 -2.48 -4.12
N LEU A 109 2.64 -1.24 -3.73
CA LEU A 109 3.86 -0.51 -4.06
C LEU A 109 4.78 -0.51 -2.84
N ARG A 110 6.03 -0.93 -3.02
CA ARG A 110 7.06 -0.93 -1.98
C ARG A 110 8.12 0.11 -2.29
N PHE A 111 8.46 0.92 -1.29
CA PHE A 111 9.56 1.89 -1.37
C PHE A 111 10.51 1.66 -0.22
N CYS A 112 11.81 1.85 -0.42
CA CYS A 112 12.72 1.81 0.71
C CYS A 112 12.59 3.09 1.56
N ASP A 113 12.91 3.00 2.85
CA ASP A 113 12.88 4.14 3.77
C ASP A 113 13.76 5.30 3.28
N GLU A 114 14.89 4.98 2.64
CA GLU A 114 15.79 5.98 2.08
C GLU A 114 15.14 6.76 0.94
N ASP A 115 14.45 6.09 0.01
CA ASP A 115 13.72 6.75 -1.08
C ASP A 115 12.61 7.63 -0.53
N ALA A 116 11.84 7.14 0.45
CA ALA A 116 10.79 7.94 1.09
C ALA A 116 11.36 9.19 1.79
N MET A 117 12.59 9.11 2.32
CA MET A 117 13.25 10.21 3.02
C MET A 117 14.00 11.19 2.11
N LYS A 118 14.74 10.69 1.13
CA LYS A 118 15.67 11.48 0.29
C LYS A 118 15.13 11.75 -1.10
N ASN A 119 14.33 10.84 -1.66
CA ASN A 119 13.74 10.92 -2.99
C ASN A 119 12.21 10.92 -2.92
N THR A 120 11.65 11.73 -2.00
CA THR A 120 10.21 11.77 -1.76
C THR A 120 9.44 12.12 -3.03
N ASP A 121 9.95 13.03 -3.85
CA ASP A 121 9.30 13.42 -5.12
C ASP A 121 9.21 12.26 -6.11
N GLY A 122 10.25 11.41 -6.19
CA GLY A 122 10.22 10.18 -6.98
C GLY A 122 9.15 9.20 -6.50
N VAL A 123 9.03 9.00 -5.18
CA VAL A 123 7.98 8.17 -4.56
C VAL A 123 6.59 8.72 -4.90
N LEU A 124 6.38 10.03 -4.75
CA LEU A 124 5.11 10.68 -5.08
C LEU A 124 4.79 10.57 -6.57
N GLN A 125 5.79 10.66 -7.45
CA GLN A 125 5.59 10.50 -8.88
C GLN A 125 5.11 9.10 -9.25
N VAL A 126 5.70 8.05 -8.68
CA VAL A 126 5.26 6.67 -8.92
C VAL A 126 3.80 6.49 -8.46
N ILE A 127 3.43 7.05 -7.31
CA ILE A 127 2.05 7.01 -6.82
C ILE A 127 1.10 7.75 -7.77
N ARG A 128 1.48 8.92 -8.28
CA ARG A 128 0.69 9.68 -9.27
C ARG A 128 0.48 8.88 -10.54
N CYS A 129 1.54 8.35 -11.15
CA CYS A 129 1.42 7.54 -12.37
C CYS A 129 0.50 6.34 -12.16
N PHE A 130 0.57 5.66 -11.00
CA PHE A 130 -0.35 4.57 -10.71
C PHE A 130 -1.83 5.02 -10.65
N ILE A 131 -2.08 6.21 -10.10
CA ILE A 131 -3.43 6.78 -10.02
C ILE A 131 -3.94 7.13 -11.41
N GLU A 132 -3.12 7.79 -12.22
CA GLU A 132 -3.44 8.18 -13.60
C GLU A 132 -3.80 6.95 -14.44
N ASP A 133 -2.95 5.91 -14.41
CA ASP A 133 -3.22 4.65 -15.09
C ASP A 133 -4.56 4.01 -14.62
N CYS A 134 -4.85 4.10 -13.31
CA CYS A 134 -6.11 3.59 -12.75
C CYS A 134 -7.34 4.39 -13.22
N GLU A 135 -7.20 5.69 -13.43
CA GLU A 135 -8.27 6.54 -13.94
C GLU A 135 -8.50 6.33 -15.43
N GLU A 136 -7.44 6.16 -16.22
CA GLU A 136 -7.52 5.85 -17.65
C GLU A 136 -8.22 4.51 -17.90
N ARG A 137 -7.90 3.49 -17.10
CA ARG A 137 -8.57 2.18 -17.17
C ARG A 137 -10.07 2.27 -16.89
N LYS A 138 -10.50 3.17 -16.00
CA LYS A 138 -11.92 3.39 -15.69
C LYS A 138 -12.65 4.09 -16.84
N LYS A 139 -11.99 5.01 -17.55
CA LYS A 139 -12.57 5.71 -18.71
C LYS A 139 -12.81 4.80 -19.91
N HIS A 140 -12.02 3.74 -20.07
CA HIS A 140 -12.09 2.80 -21.20
C HIS A 140 -12.90 1.52 -20.91
N THR A 141 -13.67 1.50 -19.83
CA THR A 141 -14.60 0.39 -19.55
C THR A 141 -15.98 0.77 -20.12
N PRO A 142 -16.50 0.07 -21.15
CA PRO A 142 -17.84 0.32 -21.70
C PRO A 142 -18.97 -0.01 -20.72
#